data_AF-A0AAV6XYV1-F1
#
_entry.id   AF-A0AAV6XYV1-F1
#
_cell.length_a   1.000
_cell.length_b   1.000
_cell.length_c   1.000
_cell.angle_alpha   90.00
_cell.angle_beta   90.00
_cell.angle_gamma   90.00
#
_symmetry.space_group_name_H-M   'P 1'
#
loop_
_entity.id
_entity.type
_entity.pdbx_description
1 polymer ?
#
loop_
_entity_poly.entity_id
_entity_poly.type
_entity_poly.pdbx_seq_one_letter_code
_entity_poly.pdbx_strand_id
1 'polypeptide(L)'
;MIFVLNFFAEFINLISSESNEVCNREEKRTIAPEHVLKALEVLGFGEYIEDVYAAYEQHRLETMDTMRSGKWSNGAEMTEEEALAEQQRMFAEARARMNGGSASGPKHSDSETQPTSNS
;
A
#
# COMPACT_ATOMS: atom_id res chain seq x y z
N MET A 1 2.09 32.05 13.85
CA MET A 1 1.57 30.69 13.60
C MET A 1 0.39 30.70 12.64
N ILE A 2 -0.73 31.39 12.96
CA ILE A 2 -1.97 31.37 12.15
C ILE A 2 -1.75 31.83 10.69
N PHE A 3 -1.00 32.90 10.46
CA PHE A 3 -0.73 33.41 9.11
C PHE A 3 0.00 32.42 8.20
N VAL A 4 0.92 31.63 8.77
CA VAL A 4 1.69 30.63 8.02
C VAL A 4 0.79 29.47 7.60
N LEU A 5 -0.11 29.04 8.49
CA LEU A 5 -1.08 27.99 8.17
C LEU A 5 -2.08 28.43 7.09
N ASN A 6 -2.54 29.68 7.14
CA ASN A 6 -3.42 30.22 6.10
C ASN A 6 -2.73 30.25 4.73
N PHE A 7 -1.47 30.70 4.69
CA PHE A 7 -0.68 30.70 3.46
C PHE A 7 -0.56 29.31 2.84
N PHE A 8 -0.24 28.28 3.63
CA PHE A 8 -0.12 26.91 3.09
C PHE A 8 -1.45 26.35 2.60
N ALA A 9 -2.56 26.67 3.26
CA ALA A 9 -3.89 26.28 2.79
C ALA A 9 -4.25 26.96 1.46
N GLU A 10 -3.98 28.26 1.34
CA GLU A 10 -4.16 29.01 0.10
C GLU A 10 -3.25 28.50 -1.02
N PHE A 11 -2.01 28.15 -0.70
CA PHE A 11 -1.07 27.56 -1.65
C PHE A 11 -1.58 26.22 -2.20
N ILE A 12 -2.04 25.31 -1.34
CA ILE A 12 -2.62 24.03 -1.78
C ILE A 12 -3.82 24.27 -2.69
N ASN A 13 -4.69 25.22 -2.34
CA ASN A 13 -5.86 25.56 -3.15
C ASN A 13 -5.46 26.13 -4.51
N LEU A 14 -4.45 26.98 -4.57
CA LEU A 14 -3.91 27.52 -5.82
C LEU A 14 -3.39 26.40 -6.74
N ILE A 15 -2.50 25.55 -6.22
CA ILE A 15 -1.96 24.42 -7.00
C ILE A 15 -3.07 23.48 -7.46
N SER A 16 -4.05 23.20 -6.60
CA SER A 16 -5.18 22.32 -6.92
C SER A 16 -6.06 22.90 -8.03
N SER A 17 -6.32 24.22 -8.01
CA SER A 17 -7.09 24.90 -9.04
C SER A 17 -6.39 24.83 -10.40
N GLU A 18 -5.11 25.19 -10.46
CA GLU A 18 -4.33 25.15 -11.70
C GLU A 18 -4.17 23.72 -12.24
N SER A 19 -3.92 22.74 -11.37
CA SER A 19 -3.82 21.33 -11.76
C SER A 19 -5.15 20.81 -12.34
N ASN A 20 -6.28 21.26 -11.77
CA ASN A 20 -7.60 20.96 -12.28
C ASN A 20 -7.85 21.60 -13.66
N GLU A 21 -7.42 22.85 -13.87
CA GLU A 21 -7.51 23.49 -15.18
C GLU A 21 -6.67 22.77 -16.25
N VAL A 22 -5.45 22.36 -15.91
CA VAL A 22 -4.59 21.55 -16.78
C VAL A 22 -5.27 20.22 -17.12
N CYS A 23 -5.77 19.49 -16.12
CA CYS A 23 -6.46 18.21 -16.31
C CYS A 23 -7.69 18.35 -17.24
N ASN A 24 -8.50 19.39 -17.02
CA ASN A 24 -9.69 19.64 -17.83
C ASN A 24 -9.35 20.02 -19.28
N ARG A 25 -8.27 20.78 -19.49
CA ARG A 25 -7.76 21.12 -20.82
C ARG A 25 -7.26 19.90 -21.60
N GLU A 26 -6.81 18.86 -20.90
CA GLU A 26 -6.43 17.57 -21.47
C GLU A 26 -7.62 16.59 -21.62
N GLU A 27 -8.86 17.04 -21.38
CA GLU A 27 -10.08 16.22 -21.42
C GLU A 27 -10.05 14.98 -20.48
N LYS A 28 -9.23 15.04 -19.43
CA LYS A 28 -9.11 13.98 -18.42
C LYS A 28 -10.04 14.26 -17.24
N ARG A 29 -10.53 13.17 -16.62
CA ARG A 29 -11.45 13.23 -15.46
C ARG A 29 -10.73 13.06 -14.12
N THR A 30 -9.44 12.74 -14.13
CA THR A 30 -8.65 12.45 -12.94
C THR A 30 -7.35 13.21 -13.01
N ILE A 31 -7.09 14.00 -11.97
CA ILE A 31 -5.84 14.75 -11.83
C ILE A 31 -4.72 13.75 -11.51
N ALA A 32 -3.89 13.48 -12.51
CA ALA A 32 -2.65 12.74 -12.38
C ALA A 32 -1.44 13.65 -12.05
N PRO A 33 -0.31 13.07 -11.59
CA PRO A 33 0.88 13.83 -11.14
C PRO A 33 1.46 14.77 -12.19
N GLU A 34 1.38 14.42 -13.47
CA GLU A 34 1.86 15.27 -14.57
C GLU A 34 1.14 16.62 -14.64
N HIS A 35 -0.14 16.68 -14.26
CA HIS A 35 -0.87 17.95 -14.26
C HIS A 35 -0.38 18.88 -13.15
N VAL A 36 0.06 18.32 -12.01
CA VAL A 36 0.65 19.09 -10.91
C VAL A 36 2.01 19.67 -11.33
N LEU A 37 2.84 18.87 -12.00
CA LEU A 37 4.12 19.34 -12.54
C LEU A 37 3.92 20.48 -13.55
N LYS A 38 2.90 20.36 -14.42
CA LYS A 38 2.58 21.42 -15.38
C LYS A 38 2.00 22.67 -14.70
N ALA A 39 1.18 22.52 -13.66
CA ALA A 39 0.67 23.64 -12.88
C ALA A 39 1.80 24.42 -12.20
N LEU A 40 2.81 23.74 -11.65
CA LEU A 40 3.99 24.39 -11.07
C LEU A 40 4.76 25.21 -12.12
N GLU A 41 4.92 24.70 -13.33
CA GLU A 41 5.55 25.44 -14.43
C GLU A 41 4.77 26.71 -14.80
N VAL A 42 3.43 26.60 -14.94
CA VAL A 42 2.55 27.71 -15.30
C VAL A 42 2.54 28.80 -14.23
N LEU A 43 2.54 28.41 -12.96
CA LEU A 43 2.56 29.33 -11.82
C LEU A 43 3.92 29.99 -11.57
N GLY A 44 4.97 29.62 -12.31
CA GLY A 44 6.31 30.17 -12.15
C GLY A 44 7.13 29.49 -11.04
N PHE A 45 6.72 28.31 -10.59
CA PHE A 45 7.38 27.49 -9.58
C PHE A 45 8.30 26.41 -10.19
N GLY A 46 8.90 26.71 -11.35
CA GLY A 46 9.72 25.76 -12.11
C GLY A 46 10.91 25.18 -11.34
N GLU A 47 11.47 25.93 -10.40
CA GLU A 47 12.60 25.50 -9.56
C GLU A 47 12.24 24.33 -8.64
N TYR A 48 10.96 24.14 -8.29
CA TYR A 48 10.52 23.03 -7.44
C TYR A 48 10.21 21.75 -8.23
N ILE A 49 10.18 21.80 -9.56
CA ILE A 49 9.78 20.66 -10.39
C ILE A 49 10.73 19.47 -10.20
N GLU A 50 12.03 19.72 -10.09
CA GLU A 50 13.03 18.66 -9.92
C GLU A 50 12.82 17.89 -8.61
N ASP A 51 12.68 18.62 -7.49
CA ASP A 51 12.45 18.03 -6.17
C ASP A 51 11.12 17.26 -6.11
N VAL A 52 10.05 17.82 -6.67
CA VAL A 52 8.73 17.19 -6.70
C VAL A 52 8.75 15.94 -7.57
N TYR A 53 9.45 15.97 -8.72
CA TYR A 53 9.59 14.83 -9.61
C TYR A 53 10.40 13.70 -8.97
N ALA A 54 11.50 14.02 -8.28
CA ALA A 54 12.30 13.04 -7.55
C ALA A 54 11.47 12.35 -6.45
N ALA A 55 10.69 13.10 -5.68
CA ALA A 55 9.79 12.55 -4.67
C ALA A 55 8.71 11.64 -5.28
N TYR A 56 8.17 12.02 -6.45
CA TYR A 56 7.22 11.19 -7.19
C TYR A 56 7.84 9.86 -7.65
N GLU A 57 9.03 9.88 -8.26
CA GLU A 57 9.69 8.65 -8.71
C GLU A 57 10.05 7.72 -7.55
N GLN A 58 10.49 8.28 -6.43
CA GLN A 58 10.73 7.49 -5.22
C GLN A 58 9.46 6.78 -4.74
N HIS A 59 8.35 7.52 -4.59
CA HIS A 59 7.06 6.95 -4.21
C HIS A 59 6.57 5.89 -5.21
N ARG A 60 6.78 6.11 -6.51
CA ARG A 60 6.44 5.16 -7.57
C ARG A 60 7.23 3.85 -7.41
N LEU A 61 8.53 3.94 -7.13
CA LEU A 61 9.39 2.77 -6.92
C LEU A 61 9.00 2.00 -5.65
N GLU A 62 8.78 2.67 -4.53
CA GLU A 62 8.35 2.06 -3.27
C GLU A 62 7.00 1.34 -3.41
N THR A 63 6.05 1.97 -4.11
CA THR A 63 4.74 1.37 -4.40
C THR A 63 4.86 0.14 -5.31
N MET A 64 5.76 0.17 -6.29
CA MET A 64 6.01 -1.00 -7.15
C MET A 64 6.74 -2.12 -6.43
N ASP A 65 7.67 -1.80 -5.53
CA ASP A 65 8.43 -2.78 -4.76
C ASP A 65 7.55 -3.48 -3.73
N THR A 66 6.63 -2.77 -3.07
CA THR A 66 5.62 -3.39 -2.20
C THR A 66 4.66 -4.30 -2.97
N MET A 67 4.23 -3.92 -4.18
CA MET A 67 3.45 -4.81 -5.06
C MET A 67 4.25 -6.03 -5.53
N ARG A 68 5.56 -5.89 -5.74
CA ARG A 68 6.47 -7.00 -6.07
C ARG A 68 6.73 -7.88 -4.86
N SER A 69 6.89 -7.32 -3.67
CA SER A 69 7.01 -8.07 -2.41
C SER A 69 5.74 -8.88 -2.12
N GLY A 70 4.55 -8.33 -2.42
CA GLY A 70 3.29 -9.09 -2.34
C GLY A 70 3.10 -10.14 -3.44
N LYS A 71 3.80 -10.02 -4.57
CA LYS A 71 3.86 -11.05 -5.63
C LYS A 71 4.95 -12.09 -5.38
N TRP A 72 6.05 -11.72 -4.72
CA TRP A 72 7.13 -12.63 -4.34
C TRP A 72 6.74 -13.51 -3.15
N SER A 73 5.84 -13.07 -2.28
CA SER A 73 5.27 -13.95 -1.23
C SER A 73 4.40 -15.08 -1.79
N ASN A 74 3.96 -14.99 -3.05
CA ASN A 74 3.13 -15.99 -3.72
C ASN A 74 3.90 -16.78 -4.79
N GLY A 75 5.20 -16.54 -4.93
CA GLY A 75 6.03 -17.07 -6.01
C GLY A 75 7.32 -17.75 -5.55
N ALA A 76 7.41 -18.17 -4.28
CA ALA A 76 8.31 -19.27 -3.96
C ALA A 76 7.73 -20.51 -4.65
N GLU A 77 8.47 -21.03 -5.61
CA GLU A 77 8.17 -22.21 -6.44
C GLU A 77 7.92 -23.44 -5.57
N MET A 78 6.74 -23.54 -4.98
CA MET A 78 6.26 -24.73 -4.30
C MET A 78 4.97 -25.11 -5.00
N THR A 79 4.97 -26.29 -5.62
CA THR A 79 3.75 -26.81 -6.23
C THR A 79 2.68 -26.97 -5.15
N GLU A 80 1.40 -26.86 -5.52
CA GLU A 80 0.27 -26.96 -4.57
C GLU A 80 0.36 -28.24 -3.71
N GLU A 81 0.84 -29.34 -4.30
CA GLU A 81 1.07 -30.62 -3.63
C GLU A 81 2.17 -30.54 -2.55
N GLU A 82 3.31 -29.95 -2.86
CA GLU A 82 4.42 -29.80 -1.91
C GLU A 82 4.04 -28.88 -0.74
N ALA A 83 3.33 -27.79 -1.03
CA ALA A 83 2.87 -26.84 -0.02
C ALA A 83 1.89 -27.50 0.97
N LEU A 84 0.98 -28.35 0.47
CA LEU A 84 0.06 -29.12 1.30
C LEU A 84 0.78 -30.15 2.17
N ALA A 85 1.77 -30.86 1.61
CA ALA A 85 2.56 -31.82 2.37
C ALA A 85 3.31 -31.16 3.54
N GLU A 86 3.91 -29.98 3.30
CA GLU A 86 4.62 -29.24 4.34
C GLU A 86 3.66 -28.70 5.41
N GLN A 87 2.50 -28.15 5.01
CA GLN A 87 1.47 -27.70 5.94
C GLN A 87 0.96 -28.86 6.84
N GLN A 88 0.71 -30.03 6.25
CA GLN A 88 0.29 -31.22 7.00
C GLN A 88 1.37 -31.70 7.96
N ARG A 89 2.64 -31.67 7.56
CA ARG A 89 3.78 -32.00 8.43
C ARG A 89 3.84 -31.07 9.64
N MET A 90 3.72 -29.76 9.42
CA MET A 90 3.70 -28.76 10.49
C MET A 90 2.55 -29.01 11.47
N PHE A 91 1.34 -29.32 10.98
CA PHE A 91 0.21 -29.65 11.86
C PHE A 91 0.38 -30.98 12.60
N ALA A 92 1.02 -31.97 11.98
CA ALA A 92 1.31 -33.25 12.63
C ALA A 92 2.35 -33.07 13.75
N GLU A 93 3.40 -32.28 13.48
CA GLU A 93 4.43 -31.95 14.46
C GLU A 93 3.87 -31.16 15.65
N ALA A 94 3.02 -30.14 15.39
CA ALA A 94 2.34 -29.39 16.44
C ALA A 94 1.45 -30.30 17.30
N ARG A 95 0.70 -31.24 16.68
CA ARG A 95 -0.10 -32.23 17.41
C ARG A 95 0.74 -33.18 18.25
N ALA A 96 1.88 -33.64 17.73
CA ALA A 96 2.81 -34.50 18.46
C ALA A 96 3.41 -33.78 19.68
N ARG A 97 3.75 -32.49 19.55
CA ARG A 97 4.19 -31.64 20.68
C ARG A 97 3.11 -31.48 21.74
N MET A 98 1.83 -31.38 21.34
CA MET A 98 0.72 -31.28 22.28
C MET A 98 0.43 -32.59 23.03
N ASN A 99 0.65 -33.75 22.39
CA ASN A 99 0.40 -35.06 22.99
C ASN A 99 1.61 -35.62 23.78
N GLY A 100 2.79 -35.01 23.64
CA GLY A 100 4.08 -35.51 24.15
C GLY A 100 4.58 -34.96 25.49
N GLY A 101 3.90 -34.01 26.14
CA GLY A 101 4.20 -33.64 27.53
C GLY A 101 4.26 -32.14 27.83
N SER A 102 3.29 -31.68 28.63
CA SER A 102 3.37 -30.63 29.66
C SER A 102 4.08 -29.28 29.35
N ALA A 103 3.24 -28.29 28.99
CA ALA A 103 3.30 -26.84 29.34
C ALA A 103 4.57 -26.01 29.07
N SER A 104 4.56 -25.17 28.01
CA SER A 104 4.72 -23.68 28.08
C SER A 104 4.79 -22.96 26.69
N GLY A 105 3.66 -22.36 26.26
CA GLY A 105 3.53 -21.13 25.42
C GLY A 105 3.71 -21.19 23.87
N PRO A 106 3.17 -20.22 23.08
CA PRO A 106 2.28 -19.10 23.42
C PRO A 106 0.82 -19.29 22.92
N LYS A 107 -0.12 -18.67 23.63
CA LYS A 107 -1.53 -18.51 23.23
C LYS A 107 -1.62 -17.66 21.95
N HIS A 108 -2.19 -18.20 20.89
CA HIS A 108 -3.05 -17.43 19.99
C HIS A 108 -4.46 -18.01 20.15
N SER A 109 -5.30 -17.26 20.84
CA SER A 109 -6.73 -17.50 20.95
C SER A 109 -7.39 -16.96 19.70
N ASP A 110 -7.93 -17.84 18.85
CA ASP A 110 -9.01 -17.44 17.95
C ASP A 110 -10.21 -18.35 18.21
N SER A 111 -11.22 -17.73 18.78
CA SER A 111 -12.50 -18.29 19.14
C SER A 111 -13.23 -18.78 17.90
N GLU A 112 -13.75 -20.01 18.00
CA GLU A 112 -14.71 -20.62 17.09
C GLU A 112 -15.84 -19.66 16.69
N THR A 113 -16.07 -19.52 15.38
CA THR A 113 -17.40 -19.23 14.86
C THR A 113 -17.96 -20.53 14.29
N GLN A 114 -18.82 -21.20 15.06
CA GLN A 114 -19.63 -22.33 14.58
C GLN A 114 -20.57 -21.85 13.45
N PRO A 115 -20.71 -22.59 12.34
CA PRO A 115 -21.81 -22.40 11.42
C PRO A 115 -23.04 -23.13 11.97
N THR A 116 -24.07 -22.37 12.36
CA THR A 116 -25.39 -22.93 12.66
C THR A 116 -26.04 -23.41 11.37
N SER A 117 -26.25 -24.73 11.27
CA SER A 117 -27.14 -25.35 10.31
C SER A 117 -28.59 -24.95 10.61
N ASN A 118 -29.25 -24.23 9.71
CA ASN A 118 -30.70 -24.06 9.76
C ASN A 118 -31.35 -24.95 8.70
N SER A 119 -32.28 -25.78 9.16
CA SER A 119 -33.38 -26.36 8.37
C SER A 119 -34.42 -25.30 8.02
#